data_AF-B0JP15-F1
#
_entry.id   AF-B0JP15-F1
#
_cell.length_a   1.000
_cell.length_b   1.000
_cell.length_c   1.000
_cell.angle_alpha   90.00
_cell.angle_beta   90.00
_cell.angle_gamma   90.00
#
_symmetry.space_group_name_H-M   'P 1'
#
loop_
_entity.id
_entity.type
_entity.pdbx_description
1 polymer ?
#
loop_
_entity_poly.entity_id
_entity_poly.type
_entity_poly.pdbx_seq_one_letter_code
_entity_poly.pdbx_strand_id
1 'polypeptide(L)'
;MGELFGYDFIADQPMKRISMTDSEIDRFCLQNGDLLFGRRSLVESGAGKCSLIDNMIEKTTFESSIIRVRLDPNLALPKFYYYWFKSLRGSGAIRAIVTGTNVKGIKGSDLKNMALR
;
A
#
# COMPACT_ATOMS: atom_id res chain seq x y z
N MET A 1 3.68 -10.32 5.15
CA MET A 1 3.22 -10.14 3.75
C MET A 1 1.85 -10.76 3.52
N GLY A 2 1.50 -11.87 4.18
CA GLY A 2 0.19 -12.53 4.00
C GLY A 2 -1.01 -11.62 4.32
N GLU A 3 -0.85 -10.68 5.25
CA GLU A 3 -1.90 -9.79 5.75
C GLU A 3 -2.30 -8.73 4.71
N LEU A 4 -1.34 -8.14 3.99
CA LEU A 4 -1.62 -7.24 2.85
C LEU A 4 -2.37 -7.99 1.74
N PHE A 5 -2.11 -9.30 1.59
CA PHE A 5 -2.84 -10.14 0.65
C PHE A 5 -4.20 -10.63 1.19
N GLY A 6 -4.43 -10.59 2.51
CA GLY A 6 -5.65 -11.04 3.15
C GLY A 6 -6.74 -9.97 3.27
N TYR A 7 -6.37 -8.69 3.37
CA TYR A 7 -7.31 -7.62 3.70
C TYR A 7 -7.30 -6.47 2.69
N ASP A 8 -8.49 -6.05 2.26
CA ASP A 8 -8.71 -4.85 1.45
C ASP A 8 -8.62 -3.58 2.33
N PHE A 9 -9.12 -3.66 3.56
CA PHE A 9 -9.02 -2.62 4.59
C PHE A 9 -8.27 -3.16 5.81
N ILE A 10 -7.25 -2.43 6.25
CA ILE A 10 -6.44 -2.78 7.40
C ILE A 10 -6.76 -1.80 8.54
N ALA A 11 -7.01 -2.37 9.71
CA ALA A 11 -7.35 -1.71 10.96
C ALA A 11 -6.60 -2.47 12.08
N ASP A 12 -7.26 -2.77 13.20
CA ASP A 12 -6.66 -3.47 14.33
C ASP A 12 -6.79 -4.99 14.25
N GLN A 13 -6.58 -5.59 13.06
CA GLN A 13 -6.56 -7.05 12.96
C GLN A 13 -5.40 -7.62 13.81
N PRO A 14 -5.53 -8.85 14.35
CA PRO A 14 -4.42 -9.49 15.06
C PRO A 14 -3.20 -9.65 14.15
N MET A 15 -2.10 -8.97 14.50
CA MET A 15 -0.85 -8.96 13.75
C MET A 15 0.35 -9.16 14.65
N LYS A 16 1.48 -9.56 14.06
CA LYS A 16 2.74 -9.72 14.79
C LYS A 16 3.20 -8.37 15.35
N ARG A 17 3.51 -8.35 16.64
CA ARG A 17 4.09 -7.19 17.32
C ARG A 17 5.60 -7.16 17.20
N ILE A 18 6.16 -5.95 17.11
CA ILE A 18 7.59 -5.69 17.11
C ILE A 18 7.90 -4.48 18.01
N SER A 19 9.11 -4.44 18.56
CA SER A 19 9.61 -3.27 19.28
C SER A 19 10.23 -2.28 18.29
N MET A 20 9.98 -0.99 18.48
CA MET A 20 10.53 0.09 17.65
C MET A 20 10.97 1.25 18.54
N THR A 21 12.01 1.95 18.10
CA THR A 21 12.44 3.22 18.69
C THR A 21 11.48 4.35 18.31
N ASP A 22 11.49 5.45 19.07
CA ASP A 22 10.65 6.63 18.76
C ASP A 22 10.91 7.19 17.34
N SER A 23 12.16 7.15 16.88
CA SER A 23 12.51 7.61 15.52
C SER A 23 11.96 6.70 14.43
N GLU A 24 11.93 5.39 14.67
CA GLU A 24 11.32 4.45 13.72
C GLU A 24 9.80 4.58 13.71
N ILE A 25 9.18 4.81 14.87
CA ILE A 25 7.74 5.09 14.97
C ILE A 25 7.42 6.36 14.18
N ASP A 26 8.15 7.46 14.36
CA ASP A 26 7.92 8.71 13.63
C ASP A 26 7.96 8.52 12.10
N ARG A 27 8.93 7.73 11.61
CA ARG A 27 9.12 7.50 10.16
C ARG A 27 8.10 6.52 9.57
N PHE A 28 7.80 5.43 10.28
CA PHE A 28 7.13 4.26 9.72
C PHE A 28 5.73 4.01 10.29
N CYS A 29 5.28 4.76 11.30
CA CYS A 29 3.91 4.63 11.78
C CYS A 29 2.92 4.99 10.68
N LEU A 30 1.93 4.12 10.54
CA LEU A 30 0.81 4.29 9.64
C LEU A 30 -0.18 5.32 10.20
N GLN A 31 -1.00 5.86 9.32
CA GLN A 31 -2.12 6.74 9.62
C GLN A 31 -3.35 6.29 8.84
N ASN A 32 -4.54 6.58 9.38
CA ASN A 32 -5.79 6.40 8.65
C ASN A 32 -5.75 7.18 7.33
N GLY A 33 -6.13 6.53 6.24
CA GLY A 33 -6.01 7.07 4.89
C GLY A 33 -4.71 6.70 4.15
N ASP A 34 -3.74 6.06 4.80
CA ASP A 34 -2.58 5.52 4.10
C ASP A 34 -2.98 4.39 3.15
N LEU A 35 -2.39 4.40 1.95
CA LEU A 35 -2.51 3.32 0.98
C LEU A 35 -1.24 2.47 1.03
N LEU A 36 -1.40 1.16 1.15
CA LEU A 36 -0.29 0.20 1.17
C LEU A 36 -0.25 -0.59 -0.13
N PHE A 37 0.92 -0.62 -0.77
CA PHE A 37 1.16 -1.35 -2.00
C PHE A 37 2.18 -2.46 -1.81
N GLY A 38 1.88 -3.65 -2.31
CA GLY A 38 2.84 -4.74 -2.36
C GLY A 38 3.96 -4.42 -3.35
N ARG A 39 5.19 -4.21 -2.87
CA ARG A 39 6.34 -3.82 -3.71
C ARG A 39 6.79 -4.96 -4.61
N ARG A 40 6.76 -6.19 -4.12
CA ARG A 40 7.22 -7.39 -4.81
C ARG A 40 6.27 -8.54 -4.52
N SER A 41 5.98 -9.36 -5.51
CA SER A 41 5.22 -10.59 -5.33
C SER A 41 5.72 -11.67 -6.28
N LEU A 42 5.65 -12.92 -5.83
CA LEU A 42 5.88 -14.11 -6.67
C LEU A 42 4.68 -14.37 -7.58
N VAL A 43 3.49 -13.93 -7.19
CA VAL A 43 2.28 -14.02 -8.00
C VAL A 43 1.99 -12.65 -8.61
N GLU A 44 1.75 -12.60 -9.91
CA GLU A 44 1.56 -11.35 -10.66
C GLU A 44 0.42 -10.47 -10.11
N SER A 45 -0.65 -11.09 -9.60
CA SER A 45 -1.78 -10.39 -8.96
C SER A 45 -1.43 -9.72 -7.62
N GLY A 46 -0.32 -10.11 -6.99
CA GLY A 46 0.13 -9.55 -5.72
C GLY A 46 0.99 -8.30 -5.86
N ALA A 47 1.70 -8.14 -6.99
CA ALA A 47 2.50 -6.94 -7.23
C ALA A 47 1.56 -5.77 -7.53
N GLY A 48 1.62 -4.73 -6.69
CA GLY A 48 0.71 -3.58 -6.81
C GLY A 48 -0.69 -3.79 -6.24
N LYS A 49 -0.94 -4.88 -5.50
CA LYS A 49 -2.14 -4.96 -4.66
C LYS A 49 -2.14 -3.78 -3.70
N CYS A 50 -3.28 -3.08 -3.65
CA CYS A 50 -3.50 -1.91 -2.81
C CYS A 50 -4.47 -2.25 -1.68
N SER A 51 -4.11 -1.90 -0.45
CA SER A 51 -4.99 -1.93 0.73
C SER A 51 -5.05 -0.55 1.37
N LEU A 52 -6.17 -0.22 2.01
CA LEU A 52 -6.38 1.06 2.69
C LEU A 52 -6.30 0.88 4.21
N ILE A 53 -5.57 1.76 4.90
CA ILE A 53 -5.65 1.87 6.37
C ILE A 53 -6.92 2.66 6.74
N ASP A 54 -7.83 2.04 7.47
CA ASP A 54 -9.10 2.66 7.89
C ASP A 54 -9.45 2.25 9.32
N ASN A 55 -9.84 3.21 10.15
CA ASN A 55 -10.22 3.02 11.56
C ASN A 55 -9.18 2.30 12.45
N MET A 56 -7.89 2.52 12.20
CA MET A 56 -6.80 2.03 13.04
C MET A 56 -6.75 2.78 14.37
N ILE A 57 -6.67 2.04 15.48
CA ILE A 57 -6.61 2.57 16.85
C ILE A 57 -5.20 2.38 17.43
N GLU A 58 -4.58 1.21 17.23
CA GLU A 58 -3.22 0.92 17.71
C GLU A 58 -2.15 1.40 16.71
N LYS A 59 -0.98 1.81 17.23
CA LYS A 59 0.17 2.15 16.37
C LYS A 59 0.58 0.93 15.56
N THR A 60 0.47 1.05 14.24
CA THR A 60 0.81 -0.02 13.30
C THR A 60 1.92 0.42 12.35
N THR A 61 2.77 -0.53 11.99
CA THR A 61 3.87 -0.35 11.04
C THR A 61 3.76 -1.40 9.93
N PHE A 62 4.65 -1.32 8.95
CA PHE A 62 4.65 -2.21 7.79
C PHE A 62 6.06 -2.72 7.51
N GLU A 63 6.17 -3.87 6.84
CA GLU A 63 7.45 -4.43 6.44
C GLU A 63 8.05 -3.71 5.22
N SER A 64 9.37 -3.85 5.02
CA SER A 64 10.13 -3.15 3.97
C SER A 64 9.75 -3.52 2.52
N SER A 65 9.00 -4.61 2.33
CA SER A 65 8.46 -5.05 1.05
C SER A 65 7.12 -4.38 0.69
N ILE A 66 6.64 -3.46 1.53
CA ILE A 66 5.43 -2.66 1.31
C ILE A 66 5.82 -1.21 1.03
N ILE A 67 5.12 -0.57 0.09
CA ILE A 67 5.23 0.86 -0.17
C ILE A 67 4.03 1.56 0.48
N ARG A 68 4.29 2.53 1.35
CA ARG A 68 3.28 3.47 1.86
C ARG A 68 3.12 4.64 0.90
N VAL A 69 1.88 4.92 0.50
CA VAL A 69 1.48 6.14 -0.19
C VAL A 69 0.54 6.91 0.72
N ARG A 70 0.96 8.12 1.11
CA ARG A 70 0.15 9.06 1.89
C ARG A 70 -0.26 10.21 0.98
N LEU A 71 -1.56 10.37 0.80
CA LEU A 71 -2.14 11.44 -0.01
C LEU A 71 -2.32 12.69 0.85
N ASP A 72 -2.24 13.86 0.22
CA ASP A 72 -2.63 15.11 0.88
C ASP A 72 -4.17 15.14 0.99
N PRO A 73 -4.73 15.15 2.22
CA PRO A 73 -6.17 15.11 2.43
C PRO A 73 -6.90 16.35 1.89
N ASN A 74 -6.20 17.46 1.64
CA ASN A 74 -6.78 18.66 1.04
C ASN A 74 -6.95 18.53 -0.49
N LEU A 75 -6.21 17.62 -1.13
CA LEU A 75 -6.19 17.43 -2.58
C LEU A 75 -6.89 16.14 -3.02
N ALA A 76 -6.91 15.13 -2.16
CA ALA A 76 -7.30 13.78 -2.53
C ALA A 76 -7.99 13.04 -1.38
N LEU A 77 -9.11 12.39 -1.70
CA LEU A 77 -9.79 11.48 -0.77
C LEU A 77 -9.19 10.07 -0.91
N PRO A 78 -8.53 9.50 0.11
CA PRO A 78 -7.87 8.20 -0.01
C PRO A 78 -8.78 7.05 -0.45
N LYS A 79 -10.03 7.04 0.04
CA LYS A 79 -11.04 6.05 -0.36
C LYS A 79 -11.32 6.08 -1.86
N PHE A 80 -11.38 7.25 -2.49
CA PHE A 80 -11.56 7.37 -3.94
C PHE A 80 -10.43 6.66 -4.69
N TYR A 81 -9.18 6.95 -4.31
CA TYR A 81 -8.00 6.36 -4.96
C TYR A 81 -7.91 4.86 -4.75
N TYR A 82 -8.20 4.38 -3.54
CA TYR A 82 -8.33 2.95 -3.26
C TYR A 82 -9.30 2.27 -4.26
N TYR A 83 -10.52 2.78 -4.40
CA TYR A 83 -11.49 2.22 -5.35
C TYR A 83 -11.06 2.38 -6.81
N TRP A 84 -10.38 3.48 -7.15
CA TRP A 84 -9.82 3.65 -8.48
C TRP A 84 -8.77 2.57 -8.79
N PHE A 85 -7.85 2.28 -7.87
CA PHE A 85 -6.85 1.20 -8.03
C PHE A 85 -7.51 -0.19 -8.13
N LYS A 86 -8.66 -0.41 -7.49
CA LYS A 86 -9.47 -1.63 -7.63
C LYS A 86 -10.23 -1.72 -8.97
N SER A 87 -10.43 -0.61 -9.67
CA SER A 87 -11.14 -0.58 -10.95
C SER A 87 -10.33 -1.22 -12.08
N LEU A 88 -10.99 -1.52 -13.22
CA LEU A 88 -10.31 -2.02 -14.42
C LEU A 88 -9.23 -1.05 -14.91
N ARG A 89 -9.49 0.26 -14.86
CA ARG A 89 -8.53 1.29 -15.30
C ARG A 89 -7.34 1.37 -14.35
N GLY A 90 -7.58 1.50 -13.05
CA GLY A 90 -6.50 1.61 -12.07
C GLY A 90 -5.65 0.34 -11.98
N SER A 91 -6.27 -0.84 -11.99
CA SER A 91 -5.51 -2.11 -12.03
C SER A 91 -4.71 -2.26 -13.33
N GLY A 92 -5.25 -1.80 -14.47
CA GLY A 92 -4.51 -1.74 -15.73
C GLY A 92 -3.31 -0.81 -15.66
N ALA A 93 -3.49 0.37 -15.07
CA ALA A 93 -2.42 1.35 -14.91
C ALA A 93 -1.33 0.87 -13.93
N ILE A 94 -1.70 0.17 -12.85
CA ILE A 94 -0.74 -0.50 -11.95
C ILE A 94 0.02 -1.58 -12.70
N ARG A 95 -0.65 -2.44 -13.47
CA ARG A 95 0.02 -3.48 -14.28
C ARG A 95 1.02 -2.89 -15.27
N ALA A 96 0.74 -1.71 -15.84
CA ALA A 96 1.65 -1.04 -16.77
C ALA A 96 2.98 -0.59 -16.14
N ILE A 97 3.02 -0.38 -14.82
CA ILE A 97 4.24 0.00 -14.09
C ILE A 97 4.88 -1.18 -13.33
N VAL A 98 4.23 -2.34 -13.27
CA VAL A 98 4.80 -3.57 -12.72
C VAL A 98 5.86 -4.09 -13.68
N THR A 99 7.08 -4.29 -13.17
CA THR A 99 8.22 -4.79 -13.96
C THR A 99 8.78 -6.08 -13.37
N GLY A 100 9.51 -6.85 -14.19
CA GLY A 100 10.20 -8.08 -13.78
C GLY A 100 9.67 -9.35 -14.48
N THR A 101 10.54 -10.35 -14.63
CA THR A 101 10.26 -11.64 -15.28
C THR A 101 9.87 -12.71 -14.25
N ASN A 102 10.76 -13.03 -13.30
CA ASN A 102 10.51 -14.06 -12.28
C ASN A 102 9.92 -13.50 -10.97
N VAL A 103 10.20 -12.24 -10.64
CA VAL A 103 9.60 -11.52 -9.50
C VAL A 103 9.05 -10.22 -10.04
N LYS A 104 7.74 -10.02 -9.90
CA LYS A 104 7.06 -8.81 -10.32
C LYS A 104 7.15 -7.77 -9.21
N GLY A 105 7.41 -6.51 -9.56
CA GLY A 105 7.47 -5.45 -8.56
C GLY A 105 7.24 -4.03 -9.09
N ILE A 106 7.04 -3.11 -8.16
CA ILE A 106 6.76 -1.68 -8.39
C ILE A 106 7.77 -0.83 -7.62
N LYS A 107 8.19 0.29 -8.19
CA LYS A 107 9.01 1.29 -7.49
C LYS A 107 8.11 2.43 -7.01
N GLY A 108 8.45 3.03 -5.86
CA GLY A 108 7.74 4.20 -5.34
C GLY A 108 7.78 5.40 -6.29
N SER A 109 8.85 5.54 -7.08
CA SER A 109 8.96 6.56 -8.14
C SER A 109 7.89 6.39 -9.22
N ASP A 110 7.54 5.15 -9.55
CA ASP A 110 6.60 4.85 -10.63
C ASP A 110 5.17 5.18 -10.18
N LEU A 111 4.85 4.87 -8.91
CA LEU A 111 3.58 5.30 -8.28
C LEU A 111 3.45 6.83 -8.22
N LYS A 112 4.54 7.54 -7.91
CA LYS A 112 4.53 9.02 -7.81
C LYS A 112 4.27 9.70 -9.16
N ASN A 113 4.78 9.14 -10.25
CA ASN A 113 4.69 9.72 -11.60
C ASN A 113 3.50 9.16 -12.41
N MET A 114 2.62 8.40 -11.76
CA MET A 114 1.51 7.73 -12.41
C MET A 114 0.45 8.74 -12.86
N ALA A 115 0.17 8.78 -14.16
CA ALA A 115 -0.92 9.59 -14.71
C ALA A 115 -2.26 8.86 -14.52
N LEU A 116 -3.21 9.51 -13.85
CA LEU A 116 -4.60 9.05 -13.77
C LEU A 116 -5.25 9.35 -15.13
N ARG A 117 -5.52 8.31 -15.93
CA ARG A 117 -6.21 8.41 -17.22
C ARG A 117 -7.54 7.67 -17.19
#